data_AF-I1V3D1-F1
#
_entry.id   AF-I1V3D1-F1
#
_cell.length_a   1.000
_cell.length_b   1.000
_cell.length_c   1.000
_cell.angle_alpha   90.00
_cell.angle_beta   90.00
_cell.angle_gamma   90.00
#
_symmetry.space_group_name_H-M   'P 1'
#
loop_
_entity.id
_entity.type
_entity.pdbx_description
1 polymer ?
#
loop_
_entity_poly.entity_id
_entity_poly.type
_entity_poly.pdbx_seq_one_letter_code
_entity_poly.pdbx_strand_id
1 'polypeptide(L)'
;SITKNISTILGLELFDNNLFGISNIEARTMDPQQKHLLNSTFNALISSGNSIESIKNTDTGVFVGLCNIDWSLYLLNERSCNSAYIGTGTASSIASNRLSYFYGIKGPSITIDTACSSSLVAIDAAFKNISLGICEMAIVSGSQLITTPNLFS
;
A
#
# COMPACT_ATOMS: atom_id res chain seq x y z
N SER A 1 -30.60 13.67 8.25
CA SER A 1 -30.61 12.55 7.29
C SER A 1 -29.19 12.05 7.19
N ILE A 2 -28.86 10.94 7.87
CA ILE A 2 -27.50 10.38 7.88
C ILE A 2 -27.38 9.45 6.67
N THR A 3 -26.45 9.73 5.77
CA THR A 3 -26.21 8.95 4.55
C THR A 3 -25.82 7.51 4.92
N LYS A 4 -26.62 6.50 4.52
CA LYS A 4 -26.36 5.07 4.78
C LYS A 4 -25.68 4.34 3.63
N ASN A 5 -25.13 5.08 2.66
CA ASN A 5 -24.57 4.51 1.44
C ASN A 5 -23.05 4.61 1.48
N ILE A 6 -22.38 3.46 1.49
CA ILE A 6 -20.94 3.31 1.33
C ILE A 6 -20.68 2.20 0.30
N SER A 7 -19.69 2.39 -0.56
CA SER A 7 -19.24 1.33 -1.47
C SER A 7 -18.30 0.38 -0.71
N THR A 8 -18.52 -0.92 -0.85
CA THR A 8 -17.68 -1.96 -0.24
C THR A 8 -16.85 -2.67 -1.30
N ILE A 9 -15.68 -3.17 -0.90
CA ILE A 9 -14.84 -4.05 -1.73
C ILE A 9 -14.99 -5.46 -1.19
N LEU A 10 -15.37 -6.40 -2.05
CA LEU A 10 -15.47 -7.82 -1.70
C LEU A 10 -14.09 -8.44 -1.60
N GLY A 11 -13.89 -9.36 -0.65
CA GLY A 11 -12.66 -10.14 -0.55
C GLY A 11 -11.46 -9.40 0.03
N LEU A 12 -11.65 -8.27 0.72
CA LEU A 12 -10.55 -7.56 1.42
C LEU A 12 -9.87 -8.43 2.48
N GLU A 13 -10.58 -9.44 2.99
CA GLU A 13 -10.07 -10.46 3.90
C GLU A 13 -9.15 -11.48 3.22
N LEU A 14 -9.18 -11.60 1.88
CA LEU A 14 -8.40 -12.56 1.13
C LEU A 14 -7.01 -12.00 0.81
N PHE A 15 -5.99 -12.58 1.43
CA PHE A 15 -4.59 -12.20 1.20
C PHE A 15 -3.71 -13.45 1.21
N ASP A 16 -3.03 -13.72 0.09
CA ASP A 16 -2.06 -14.80 -0.02
C ASP A 16 -0.72 -14.37 0.58
N ASN A 17 -0.60 -14.48 1.90
CA ASN A 17 0.61 -14.06 2.60
C ASN A 17 1.85 -14.89 2.22
N ASN A 18 1.68 -16.14 1.76
CA ASN A 18 2.79 -16.99 1.34
C ASN A 18 3.42 -16.46 0.04
N LEU A 19 2.60 -16.02 -0.92
CA LEU A 19 3.08 -15.37 -2.15
C LEU A 19 4.00 -14.18 -1.86
N PHE A 20 3.70 -13.40 -0.82
CA PHE A 20 4.46 -12.21 -0.44
C PHE A 20 5.58 -12.46 0.57
N GLY A 21 5.79 -13.71 1.00
CA GLY A 21 6.79 -14.06 2.01
C GLY A 21 6.50 -13.48 3.41
N ILE A 22 5.22 -13.28 3.73
CA ILE A 22 4.75 -12.65 4.97
C ILE A 22 4.21 -13.71 5.93
N SER A 23 4.66 -13.68 7.18
CA SER A 23 4.18 -14.64 8.19
C SER A 23 2.70 -14.42 8.53
N ASN A 24 2.00 -15.47 8.98
CA ASN A 24 0.60 -15.36 9.42
C ASN A 24 0.41 -14.33 10.56
N ILE A 25 1.42 -14.20 11.43
CA ILE A 25 1.38 -13.27 12.57
C ILE A 25 1.44 -11.83 12.07
N GLU A 26 2.38 -11.54 11.15
CA GLU A 26 2.51 -10.22 10.54
C GLU A 26 1.26 -9.88 9.71
N ALA A 27 0.79 -10.81 8.87
CA ALA A 27 -0.36 -10.62 8.00
C ALA A 27 -1.64 -10.27 8.79
N ARG A 28 -1.83 -10.79 10.01
CA ARG A 28 -2.99 -10.43 10.85
C ARG A 28 -2.99 -8.98 11.30
N THR A 29 -1.81 -8.41 11.51
CA THR A 29 -1.66 -7.02 11.99
C THR A 29 -1.49 -6.00 10.86
N MET A 30 -1.24 -6.46 9.64
CA MET A 30 -1.13 -5.60 8.46
C MET A 30 -2.44 -4.90 8.14
N ASP A 31 -2.33 -3.59 7.89
CA ASP A 31 -3.38 -2.76 7.33
C ASP A 31 -3.91 -3.40 6.03
N PRO A 32 -5.23 -3.62 5.92
CA PRO A 32 -5.88 -4.07 4.69
C PRO A 32 -5.47 -3.26 3.46
N GLN A 33 -5.15 -1.97 3.61
CA GLN A 33 -4.66 -1.11 2.53
C GLN A 33 -3.31 -1.62 1.99
N GLN A 34 -2.38 -2.01 2.86
CA GLN A 34 -1.07 -2.56 2.43
C GLN A 34 -1.23 -3.91 1.71
N LYS A 35 -2.15 -4.76 2.17
CA LYS A 35 -2.47 -6.05 1.52
C LYS A 35 -3.07 -5.82 0.13
N HIS A 36 -4.02 -4.90 0.04
CA HIS A 36 -4.66 -4.53 -1.20
C HIS A 36 -3.66 -3.97 -2.22
N LEU A 37 -2.74 -3.12 -1.77
CA LEU A 37 -1.66 -2.58 -2.60
C LEU A 37 -0.79 -3.71 -3.16
N LEU A 38 -0.30 -4.63 -2.33
CA LEU A 38 0.51 -5.77 -2.77
C LEU A 38 -0.17 -6.61 -3.86
N ASN A 39 -1.43 -6.99 -3.63
CA ASN A 39 -2.21 -7.75 -4.61
C ASN A 39 -2.38 -6.97 -5.92
N SER A 40 -2.76 -5.69 -5.82
CA SER A 40 -3.07 -4.87 -7.00
C SER A 40 -1.82 -4.57 -7.82
N THR A 41 -0.70 -4.24 -7.19
CA THR A 41 0.55 -3.99 -7.91
C THR A 41 1.16 -5.26 -8.48
N PHE A 42 0.97 -6.42 -7.83
CA PHE A 42 1.40 -7.71 -8.37
C PHE A 42 0.62 -8.03 -9.65
N ASN A 43 -0.71 -7.93 -9.61
CA ASN A 43 -1.54 -8.14 -10.78
C ASN A 43 -1.22 -7.15 -11.91
N ALA A 44 -0.97 -5.88 -11.58
CA ALA A 44 -0.57 -4.86 -12.56
C ALA A 44 0.78 -5.18 -13.20
N LEU A 45 1.77 -5.63 -12.42
CA LEU A 45 3.08 -6.02 -12.92
C LEU A 45 2.97 -7.17 -13.93
N ILE A 46 2.25 -8.23 -13.57
CA ILE A 46 2.05 -9.39 -14.46
C ILE A 46 1.25 -8.98 -15.71
N SER A 47 0.22 -8.15 -15.55
CA SER A 47 -0.59 -7.66 -16.68
C SER A 47 0.21 -6.80 -17.66
N SER A 48 1.27 -6.14 -17.18
CA SER A 48 2.19 -5.36 -18.01
C SER A 48 3.18 -6.22 -18.81
N GLY A 49 3.20 -7.55 -18.60
CA GLY A 49 4.17 -8.47 -19.20
C GLY A 49 5.54 -8.48 -18.51
N ASN A 50 5.68 -7.78 -17.38
CA ASN A 50 6.88 -7.79 -16.55
C ASN A 50 6.84 -8.92 -15.52
N SER A 51 8.00 -9.29 -15.00
CA SER A 51 8.15 -10.20 -13.87
C SER A 51 8.81 -9.48 -12.68
N ILE A 52 8.80 -10.10 -11.51
CA ILE A 52 9.56 -9.59 -10.36
C ILE A 52 11.04 -9.55 -10.72
N GLU A 53 11.55 -10.61 -11.36
CA GLU A 53 12.94 -10.72 -11.80
C GLU A 53 13.35 -9.63 -12.79
N SER A 54 12.43 -9.16 -13.67
CA SER A 54 12.75 -8.14 -14.66
C SER A 54 12.93 -6.74 -14.07
N ILE A 55 12.32 -6.47 -12.91
CA ILE A 55 12.46 -5.19 -12.20
C ILE A 55 13.34 -5.29 -10.95
N LYS A 56 13.75 -6.48 -10.54
CA LYS A 56 14.56 -6.66 -9.34
C LYS A 56 15.93 -5.98 -9.49
N ASN A 57 16.37 -5.30 -8.43
CA ASN A 57 17.62 -4.54 -8.36
C ASN A 57 17.73 -3.35 -9.33
N THR A 58 16.66 -2.95 -10.02
CA THR A 58 16.65 -1.74 -10.85
C THR A 58 16.33 -0.50 -10.01
N ASP A 59 16.51 0.67 -10.62
CA ASP A 59 16.11 1.97 -10.05
C ASP A 59 14.60 2.25 -10.22
N THR A 60 13.77 1.22 -10.41
CA THR A 60 12.31 1.39 -10.49
C THR A 60 11.78 2.05 -9.22
N GLY A 61 11.03 3.15 -9.39
CA GLY A 61 10.42 3.88 -8.28
C GLY A 61 9.07 3.31 -7.84
N VAL A 62 8.66 3.63 -6.61
CA VAL A 62 7.34 3.33 -6.03
C VAL A 62 6.73 4.59 -5.46
N PHE A 63 5.53 4.91 -5.92
CA PHE A 63 4.78 6.10 -5.50
C PHE A 63 3.37 5.68 -5.10
N VAL A 64 3.05 5.79 -3.81
CA VAL A 64 1.76 5.36 -3.26
C VAL A 64 1.00 6.56 -2.72
N GLY A 65 -0.22 6.78 -3.20
CA GLY A 65 -1.17 7.71 -2.58
C GLY A 65 -1.96 7.02 -1.46
N LEU A 66 -1.78 7.45 -0.21
CA LEU A 66 -2.48 6.89 0.95
C LEU A 66 -2.62 7.94 2.06
N CYS A 67 -3.84 8.16 2.53
CA CYS A 67 -4.12 9.17 3.56
C CYS A 67 -4.89 8.63 4.77
N ASN A 68 -5.55 7.48 4.67
CA ASN A 68 -6.28 6.91 5.81
C ASN A 68 -5.36 6.10 6.74
N ILE A 69 -5.53 6.31 8.04
CA ILE A 69 -4.79 5.61 9.12
C ILE A 69 -5.73 4.93 10.13
N ASP A 70 -7.00 4.74 9.78
CA ASP A 70 -8.03 4.22 10.69
C ASP A 70 -7.69 2.85 11.29
N TRP A 71 -7.03 1.98 10.53
CA TRP A 71 -6.56 0.69 11.00
C TRP A 71 -5.48 0.81 12.08
N SER A 72 -4.58 1.79 11.94
CA SER A 72 -3.58 2.09 12.99
C SER A 72 -4.27 2.52 14.29
N LEU A 73 -5.25 3.42 14.18
CA LEU A 73 -6.04 3.88 15.32
C LEU A 73 -6.88 2.76 15.96
N TYR A 74 -7.40 1.84 15.15
CA TYR A 74 -8.10 0.64 15.63
C TYR A 74 -7.18 -0.23 16.50
N LEU A 75 -6.01 -0.62 15.97
CA LEU A 75 -5.09 -1.50 16.69
C LEU A 75 -4.53 -0.86 17.97
N LEU A 76 -4.35 0.46 17.99
CA LEU A 76 -3.94 1.19 19.20
C LEU A 76 -4.98 1.15 20.33
N ASN A 77 -6.26 1.05 19.98
CA ASN A 77 -7.34 0.95 20.96
C ASN A 77 -7.66 -0.51 21.36
N GLU A 78 -7.12 -1.48 20.62
CA GLU A 78 -7.35 -2.90 20.87
C GLU A 78 -6.39 -3.44 21.93
N ARG A 79 -6.89 -3.56 23.18
CA ARG A 79 -6.09 -3.98 24.36
C ARG A 79 -5.39 -5.35 24.19
N SER A 80 -5.90 -6.21 23.32
CA SER A 80 -5.36 -7.55 23.04
C SER A 80 -4.32 -7.59 21.93
N CYS A 81 -4.14 -6.50 21.16
CA CYS A 81 -3.20 -6.47 20.05
C CYS A 81 -1.79 -6.15 20.57
N ASN A 82 -1.00 -7.18 20.84
CA ASN A 82 0.41 -7.05 21.23
C ASN A 82 1.28 -7.82 20.23
N SER A 83 1.72 -7.12 19.19
CA SER A 83 2.56 -7.69 18.13
C SER A 83 3.68 -6.73 17.76
N ALA A 84 4.89 -7.27 17.59
CA ALA A 84 6.04 -6.50 17.11
C ALA A 84 5.84 -5.93 15.70
N TYR A 85 4.86 -6.45 14.95
CA TYR A 85 4.56 -6.06 13.58
C TYR A 85 3.56 -4.90 13.47
N ILE A 86 3.05 -4.33 14.57
CA ILE A 86 2.08 -3.21 14.49
C ILE A 86 2.69 -1.99 13.79
N GLY A 87 3.95 -1.67 14.10
CA GLY A 87 4.65 -0.54 13.47
C GLY A 87 4.78 -0.74 11.96
N THR A 88 5.29 -1.89 11.53
CA THR A 88 5.45 -2.21 10.10
C THR A 88 4.13 -2.55 9.41
N GLY A 89 3.10 -2.91 10.17
CA GLY A 89 1.78 -3.26 9.66
C GLY A 89 0.91 -2.05 9.37
N THR A 90 1.20 -0.88 9.94
CA THR A 90 0.28 0.27 9.89
C THR A 90 0.90 1.60 9.46
N ALA A 91 2.21 1.77 9.57
CA ALA A 91 2.85 3.04 9.18
C ALA A 91 2.67 3.33 7.69
N SER A 92 2.26 4.55 7.35
CA SER A 92 1.99 4.96 5.96
C SER A 92 3.21 4.77 5.06
N SER A 93 4.42 5.09 5.54
CA SER A 93 5.67 4.89 4.79
C SER A 93 5.93 3.43 4.40
N ILE A 94 5.37 2.47 5.15
CA ILE A 94 5.51 1.06 4.83
C ILE A 94 4.65 0.66 3.63
N ALA A 95 3.61 1.44 3.29
CA ALA A 95 2.81 1.19 2.09
C ALA A 95 3.66 1.18 0.82
N SER A 96 4.54 2.18 0.62
CA SER A 96 5.50 2.17 -0.49
C SER A 96 6.70 1.25 -0.23
N ASN A 97 7.28 1.29 0.98
CA ASN A 97 8.51 0.56 1.26
C ASN A 97 8.33 -0.97 1.20
N ARG A 98 7.16 -1.49 1.56
CA ARG A 98 6.85 -2.92 1.48
C ARG A 98 6.77 -3.40 0.04
N LEU A 99 6.23 -2.58 -0.88
CA LEU A 99 6.27 -2.87 -2.31
C LEU A 99 7.72 -2.88 -2.80
N SER A 100 8.50 -1.86 -2.43
CA SER A 100 9.92 -1.81 -2.80
C SER A 100 10.70 -3.03 -2.32
N TYR A 101 10.46 -3.44 -1.08
CA TYR A 101 11.07 -4.62 -0.48
C TYR A 101 10.66 -5.91 -1.21
N PHE A 102 9.36 -6.09 -1.46
CA PHE A 102 8.84 -7.29 -2.13
C PHE A 102 9.38 -7.45 -3.56
N TYR A 103 9.41 -6.36 -4.34
CA TYR A 103 9.95 -6.39 -5.71
C TYR A 103 11.48 -6.33 -5.77
N GLY A 104 12.15 -6.02 -4.65
CA GLY A 104 13.61 -5.85 -4.60
C GLY A 104 14.13 -4.68 -5.43
N ILE A 105 13.35 -3.61 -5.55
CA ILE A 105 13.66 -2.39 -6.32
C ILE A 105 14.37 -1.35 -5.45
N LYS A 106 15.24 -0.55 -6.07
CA LYS A 106 16.18 0.36 -5.40
C LYS A 106 15.92 1.84 -5.67
N GLY A 107 14.94 2.15 -6.53
CA GLY A 107 14.54 3.51 -6.83
C GLY A 107 13.82 4.20 -5.66
N PRO A 108 13.32 5.44 -5.88
CA PRO A 108 12.55 6.17 -4.88
C PRO A 108 11.37 5.37 -4.34
N SER A 109 11.14 5.37 -3.02
CA SER A 109 9.97 4.75 -2.40
C SER A 109 9.24 5.77 -1.54
N ILE A 110 8.10 6.26 -2.03
CA ILE A 110 7.43 7.42 -1.48
C ILE A 110 5.95 7.13 -1.27
N THR A 111 5.49 7.37 -0.05
CA THR A 111 4.06 7.46 0.26
C THR A 111 3.66 8.94 0.36
N ILE A 112 2.60 9.33 -0.33
CA ILE A 112 2.13 10.70 -0.46
C ILE A 112 0.73 10.81 0.12
N ASP A 113 0.56 11.79 1.00
CA ASP A 113 -0.73 12.22 1.54
C ASP A 113 -0.99 13.67 1.14
N THR A 114 -1.95 13.85 0.25
CA THR A 114 -2.57 15.15 -0.07
C THR A 114 -4.09 15.03 -0.01
N ALA A 115 -4.60 14.19 0.91
CA ALA A 115 -6.00 13.80 1.00
C ALA A 115 -6.53 13.23 -0.34
N CYS A 116 -7.65 13.76 -0.87
CA CYS A 116 -8.31 13.23 -2.06
C CYS A 116 -7.47 13.25 -3.34
N SER A 117 -6.43 14.09 -3.42
CA SER A 117 -5.54 14.19 -4.58
C SER A 117 -4.33 13.25 -4.51
N SER A 118 -4.17 12.46 -3.44
CA SER A 118 -2.95 11.68 -3.17
C SER A 118 -2.49 10.81 -4.32
N SER A 119 -3.41 10.09 -4.97
CA SER A 119 -3.07 9.23 -6.13
C SER A 119 -2.63 10.03 -7.35
N LEU A 120 -3.25 11.17 -7.62
CA LEU A 120 -2.88 12.03 -8.75
C LEU A 120 -1.51 12.70 -8.51
N VAL A 121 -1.24 13.11 -7.27
CA VAL A 121 0.07 13.64 -6.89
C VAL A 121 1.15 12.56 -6.95
N ALA A 122 0.82 11.30 -6.62
CA ALA A 122 1.72 10.17 -6.81
C ALA A 122 2.08 9.94 -8.29
N ILE A 123 1.12 10.09 -9.20
CA ILE A 123 1.38 10.05 -10.66
C ILE A 123 2.31 11.19 -11.08
N ASP A 124 2.02 12.43 -10.65
CA ASP A 124 2.86 13.60 -10.98
C ASP A 124 4.30 13.43 -10.46
N ALA A 125 4.46 12.94 -9.22
CA ALA A 125 5.77 12.65 -8.64
C ALA A 125 6.53 11.57 -9.44
N ALA A 126 5.87 10.49 -9.82
CA ALA A 126 6.46 9.43 -10.65
C ALA A 126 6.89 9.95 -12.02
N PHE A 127 6.02 10.70 -12.70
CA PHE A 127 6.31 11.30 -14.00
C PHE A 127 7.52 12.23 -13.95
N LYS A 128 7.64 13.05 -12.91
CA LYS A 128 8.80 13.92 -12.69
C LYS A 128 10.08 13.13 -12.47
N ASN A 129 10.06 12.07 -11.66
CA ASN A 129 11.25 11.24 -11.42
C ASN A 129 11.70 10.51 -12.69
N ILE A 130 10.76 10.03 -13.52
CA ILE A 130 11.09 9.45 -14.83
C ILE A 130 11.67 10.49 -15.77
N SER A 131 11.04 11.66 -15.87
CA SER A 131 11.48 12.75 -16.76
C SER A 131 12.87 13.29 -16.41
N LEU A 132 13.25 13.22 -15.13
CA LEU A 132 14.58 13.62 -14.64
C LEU A 132 15.63 12.50 -14.77
N GLY A 133 15.26 11.30 -15.24
CA GLY A 133 16.16 10.14 -15.31
C GLY A 133 16.54 9.57 -13.94
N ILE A 134 15.78 9.87 -12.88
CA ILE A 134 15.99 9.30 -11.53
C ILE A 134 15.57 7.82 -11.52
N CYS A 135 14.54 7.46 -12.30
CA CYS A 135 14.10 6.09 -12.49
C CYS A 135 13.61 5.86 -13.92
N GLU A 136 13.83 4.68 -14.50
CA GLU A 136 13.36 4.36 -15.86
C GLU A 136 11.92 3.83 -15.90
N MET A 137 11.45 3.33 -14.75
CA MET A 137 10.12 2.78 -14.56
C MET A 137 9.60 3.19 -13.18
N ALA A 138 8.28 3.29 -13.02
CA ALA A 138 7.66 3.53 -11.73
C ALA A 138 6.40 2.68 -11.54
N ILE A 139 6.23 2.16 -10.32
CA ILE A 139 4.97 1.61 -9.84
C ILE A 139 4.22 2.75 -9.15
N VAL A 140 3.02 3.06 -9.65
CA VAL A 140 2.14 4.05 -9.03
C VAL A 140 0.88 3.35 -8.55
N SER A 141 0.49 3.59 -7.30
CA SER A 141 -0.70 2.99 -6.72
C SER A 141 -1.36 3.92 -5.71
N GLY A 142 -2.55 3.56 -5.26
CA GLY A 142 -3.22 4.24 -4.17
C GLY A 142 -4.30 3.37 -3.54
N SER A 143 -4.57 3.61 -2.26
CA SER A 143 -5.59 2.88 -1.52
C SER A 143 -6.29 3.83 -0.56
N GLN A 144 -7.61 3.63 -0.44
CA GLN A 144 -8.47 4.33 0.50
C GLN A 144 -9.53 3.33 0.97
N LEU A 145 -9.29 2.73 2.14
CA LEU A 145 -10.23 1.80 2.75
C LEU A 145 -10.72 2.35 4.07
N ILE A 146 -12.02 2.23 4.34
CA ILE A 146 -12.59 2.53 5.65
C ILE A 146 -12.77 1.19 6.38
N THR A 147 -11.91 0.94 7.36
CA THR A 147 -11.84 -0.31 8.13
C THR A 147 -12.59 -0.24 9.45
N THR A 148 -12.95 0.97 9.92
CA THR A 148 -13.73 1.17 11.14
C THR A 148 -14.88 2.15 10.96
N PRO A 149 -15.94 2.04 11.79
CA PRO A 149 -17.06 3.00 11.75
C PRO A 149 -16.74 4.36 12.38
N ASN A 150 -15.57 4.54 13.00
CA ASN A 150 -15.19 5.76 13.75
C ASN A 150 -15.14 7.01 12.86
N LEU A 151 -15.03 6.85 11.54
CA LEU A 151 -15.09 7.96 10.58
C LEU A 151 -16.50 8.58 10.45
N PHE A 152 -17.55 7.92 10.95
CA PHE A 152 -18.94 8.34 10.82
C PHE A 152 -19.63 8.69 12.15
N SER A 153 -18.92 8.59 13.28
CA SER A 153 -19.45 8.81 14.63
C SER A 153 -19.43 10.27 15.06
#